data_AF-A0A7C7NEF3-F1
#
_entry.id   AF-A0A7C7NEF3-F1
#
_cell.length_a   1.000
_cell.length_b   1.000
_cell.length_c   1.000
_cell.angle_alpha   90.00
_cell.angle_beta   90.00
_cell.angle_gamma   90.00
#
_symmetry.space_group_name_H-M   'P 1'
#
loop_
_entity.id
_entity.type
_entity.pdbx_description
1 polymer ?
#
loop_
_entity_poly.entity_id
_entity_poly.type
_entity_poly.pdbx_seq_one_letter_code
_entity_poly.pdbx_strand_id
1 'polypeptide(L)'
;MLEGIICPACETTLKEEELKDSLTCPKCKTELKDRKYLDFLEYLMTNGIVENLDFFNTKIYSEDIENLDQTEEEDVNPADFEKKKDTFSLYENEMVRQKDAEDNEPRPEYTEFKGLDEDWEEFNRSEFDNY
;
A
#
# COMPACT_ATOMS: atom_id res chain seq x y z
N MET A 1 28.53 23.33 7.31
CA MET A 1 27.47 24.36 7.28
C MET A 1 26.21 23.66 7.70
N LEU A 2 25.80 23.82 8.96
CA LEU A 2 24.50 23.39 9.43
C LEU A 2 23.70 24.67 9.60
N GLU A 3 22.92 25.00 8.57
CA GLU A 3 21.90 26.03 8.66
C GLU A 3 20.92 25.54 9.73
N GLY A 4 20.91 26.21 10.87
CA GLY A 4 20.08 25.83 12.01
C GLY A 4 18.60 25.85 11.63
N ILE A 5 17.79 25.08 12.34
CA ILE A 5 16.34 25.04 12.13
C ILE A 5 15.75 26.43 12.34
N ILE A 6 14.94 26.91 11.42
CA ILE A 6 14.32 28.24 11.50
C ILE A 6 12.85 28.08 11.82
N CYS A 7 12.35 28.84 12.79
CA CYS A 7 10.94 28.88 13.13
C CYS A 7 10.13 29.44 11.94
N PRO A 8 9.11 28.72 11.44
CA PRO A 8 8.30 29.18 10.31
C PRO A 8 7.39 30.37 10.63
N ALA A 9 7.25 30.75 11.91
CA ALA A 9 6.40 31.86 12.34
C ALA A 9 7.17 33.17 12.56
N CYS A 10 8.40 33.10 13.11
CA CYS A 10 9.16 34.28 13.53
C CYS A 10 10.61 34.29 13.04
N GLU A 11 10.94 33.41 12.10
CA GLU A 11 12.24 33.34 11.40
C GLU A 11 13.45 33.24 12.32
N THR A 12 13.22 32.77 13.54
CA THR A 12 14.26 32.66 14.56
C THR A 12 14.89 31.28 14.49
N THR A 13 16.20 31.20 14.67
CA THR A 13 16.91 29.94 14.87
C THR A 13 16.45 29.21 16.13
N LEU A 14 16.04 27.96 15.95
CA LEU A 14 15.60 27.01 16.95
C LEU A 14 16.66 25.93 17.13
N LYS A 15 16.75 25.39 18.34
CA LYS A 15 17.59 24.23 18.64
C LYS A 15 16.76 22.95 18.56
N GLU A 16 17.38 21.87 18.11
CA GLU A 16 16.76 20.53 18.06
C GLU A 16 16.25 20.09 19.45
N GLU A 17 17.03 20.35 20.49
CA GLU A 17 16.68 20.03 21.88
C GLU A 17 15.36 20.68 22.32
N GLU A 18 15.08 21.92 21.87
CA GLU A 18 13.87 22.66 22.22
C GLU A 18 12.62 22.08 21.53
N LEU A 19 12.80 21.51 20.35
CA LEU A 19 11.74 20.93 19.52
C LEU A 19 11.39 19.50 19.90
N LYS A 20 12.32 18.77 20.51
CA LYS A 20 12.11 17.40 21.02
C LYS A 20 11.05 17.34 22.11
N ASP A 21 11.08 18.29 23.03
CA ASP A 21 10.18 18.30 24.19
C ASP A 21 8.85 18.99 23.90
N SER A 22 8.86 20.07 23.11
CA SER A 22 7.65 20.80 22.75
C SER A 22 7.75 21.43 21.37
N LEU A 23 6.76 21.19 20.52
CA LEU A 23 6.60 21.85 19.22
C LEU A 23 6.09 23.30 19.36
N THR A 24 6.55 24.02 20.38
CA THR A 24 6.22 25.43 20.61
C THR A 24 7.49 26.24 20.48
N CYS A 25 7.46 27.30 19.66
CA CYS A 25 8.61 28.17 19.55
C CYS A 25 8.87 28.92 20.89
N PRO A 26 10.07 28.88 21.48
CA PRO A 26 10.35 29.56 22.74
C PRO A 26 10.36 31.09 22.62
N LYS A 27 10.57 31.65 21.42
CA LYS A 27 10.59 33.10 21.21
C LYS A 27 9.19 33.70 20.96
N CYS A 28 8.48 33.19 19.96
CA CYS A 28 7.16 33.73 19.61
C CYS A 28 6.00 33.01 20.31
N LYS A 29 6.27 31.92 21.05
CA LYS A 29 5.27 31.10 21.75
C LYS A 29 4.16 30.56 20.85
N THR A 30 4.41 30.52 19.54
CA THR A 30 3.49 29.96 18.57
C THR A 30 3.57 28.44 18.66
N GLU A 31 2.42 27.80 18.78
CA GLU A 31 2.28 26.35 18.65
C GLU A 31 2.49 25.97 17.17
N LEU A 32 3.53 25.18 16.91
CA LEU A 32 3.92 24.76 15.56
C LEU A 32 3.18 23.48 15.13
N LYS A 33 2.43 22.84 16.04
CA LYS A 33 1.60 21.67 15.79
C LYS A 33 0.28 22.07 15.10
N ASP A 34 0.41 22.70 13.94
CA ASP A 34 -0.70 23.22 13.14
C ASP A 34 -0.47 22.85 11.67
N ARG A 35 -1.55 22.61 10.94
CA ARG A 35 -1.55 22.24 9.52
C ARG A 35 -0.83 23.28 8.65
N LYS A 36 -0.88 24.56 9.00
CA LYS A 36 -0.12 25.61 8.29
C LYS A 36 1.40 25.40 8.27
N TYR A 37 1.92 24.55 9.15
CA TYR A 37 3.35 24.24 9.28
C TYR A 37 3.64 22.78 8.92
N LEU A 38 2.79 22.13 8.12
CA LEU A 38 2.91 20.71 7.77
C LEU A 38 4.28 20.38 7.16
N ASP A 39 4.74 21.12 6.15
CA ASP A 39 6.07 20.95 5.53
C ASP A 39 7.20 21.01 6.56
N PHE A 40 7.08 21.90 7.55
CA PHE A 40 8.04 22.03 8.64
C PHE A 40 8.00 20.83 9.59
N LEU A 41 6.81 20.34 9.93
CA LEU A 41 6.65 19.14 10.78
C LEU A 41 7.18 17.89 10.07
N GLU A 42 6.93 17.74 8.77
CA GLU A 42 7.48 16.64 7.96
C GLU A 42 9.01 16.70 7.88
N TYR A 43 9.58 17.89 7.70
CA TYR A 43 11.02 18.08 7.78
C TYR A 43 11.58 17.62 9.14
N LEU A 44 10.93 17.97 10.25
CA LEU A 44 11.38 17.54 11.58
C LEU A 44 11.30 16.02 11.76
N MET A 45 10.28 15.36 11.21
CA MET A 45 10.13 13.90 11.29
C MET A 45 11.13 13.16 10.40
N THR A 46 11.28 13.59 9.14
CA THR A 46 12.19 12.96 8.17
C THR A 46 13.66 13.03 8.61
N ASN A 47 14.03 14.09 9.33
CA ASN A 47 15.36 14.24 9.93
C ASN A 47 15.48 13.60 11.33
N GLY A 48 14.41 13.00 11.86
CA GLY A 48 14.42 12.34 13.18
C GLY A 48 14.60 13.30 14.36
N ILE A 49 14.27 14.58 14.19
CA ILE A 49 14.37 15.59 15.25
C ILE A 49 13.22 15.42 16.23
N VAL A 50 12.04 15.02 15.76
CA VAL A 50 10.85 14.77 16.57
C VAL A 50 10.31 13.37 16.27
N GLU A 51 10.25 12.53 17.30
CA GLU A 51 9.79 11.13 17.20
C GLU A 51 8.30 10.96 17.52
N ASN A 52 7.71 11.86 18.31
CA ASN A 52 6.35 11.75 18.83
C ASN A 52 5.33 12.65 18.08
N LEU A 53 5.48 12.76 16.77
CA LEU A 53 4.45 13.39 15.93
C LEU A 53 3.42 12.32 15.54
N ASP A 54 2.17 12.54 15.97
CA ASP A 54 1.06 11.66 15.65
C ASP A 54 0.61 11.90 14.21
N PHE A 55 1.02 11.00 13.31
CA PHE A 55 0.65 10.98 11.89
C PHE A 55 -0.86 10.85 11.68
N PHE A 56 -1.59 10.28 12.66
CA PHE A 56 -3.04 10.09 12.57
C PHE A 56 -3.82 11.29 13.11
N ASN A 57 -3.13 12.38 13.45
CA ASN A 57 -3.80 13.58 13.93
C ASN A 57 -4.60 14.24 12.80
N THR A 58 -5.90 13.99 12.81
CA THR A 58 -6.89 14.48 11.84
C THR A 58 -6.87 16.01 11.72
N LYS A 59 -6.39 16.75 12.71
CA LYS A 59 -6.27 18.21 12.63
C LYS A 59 -5.14 18.69 11.71
N ILE A 60 -4.11 17.87 11.54
CA ILE A 60 -2.92 18.20 10.74
C ILE A 60 -3.01 17.49 9.38
N TYR A 61 -3.34 16.19 9.41
CA TYR A 61 -3.35 15.29 8.25
C TYR A 61 -4.74 14.99 7.69
N SER A 62 -5.74 15.86 7.93
CA SER A 62 -7.14 15.60 7.52
C SER A 62 -7.34 15.37 6.03
N GLU A 63 -6.51 15.97 5.20
CA GLU A 63 -6.72 16.01 3.75
C GLU A 63 -6.20 14.75 3.04
N ASP A 64 -5.21 14.06 3.64
CA ASP A 64 -4.66 12.79 3.12
C ASP A 64 -5.35 11.56 3.74
N ILE A 65 -6.29 11.78 4.67
CA ILE A 65 -7.15 10.70 5.16
C ILE A 65 -8.20 10.48 4.07
N GLU A 66 -7.94 9.52 3.20
CA GLU A 66 -8.95 8.97 2.31
C GLU A 66 -10.19 8.63 3.14
N ASN A 67 -11.38 8.99 2.65
CA ASN A 67 -12.64 8.54 3.22
C ASN A 67 -12.71 7.02 3.04
N LEU A 68 -12.17 6.29 4.01
CA LEU A 68 -12.27 4.84 4.14
C LEU A 68 -13.65 4.43 4.68
N ASP A 69 -14.65 5.31 4.57
CA ASP A 69 -16.00 5.00 4.99
C ASP A 69 -16.61 4.01 4.00
N GLN A 70 -16.56 2.73 4.37
CA GLN A 70 -17.14 1.62 3.61
C GLN A 70 -18.67 1.72 3.47
N THR A 71 -19.32 2.71 4.12
CA THR A 71 -20.75 2.99 3.96
C THR A 71 -21.05 3.97 2.84
N GLU A 72 -20.04 4.66 2.29
CA GLU A 72 -20.18 5.46 1.08
C GLU A 72 -20.34 4.52 -0.13
N GLU A 73 -21.47 4.60 -0.83
CA GLU A 73 -21.67 3.85 -2.07
C GLU A 73 -20.70 4.37 -3.13
N GLU A 74 -19.81 3.51 -3.63
CA GLU A 74 -18.97 3.83 -4.78
C GLU A 74 -19.86 4.09 -6.00
N ASP A 75 -19.75 5.29 -6.61
CA ASP A 75 -20.50 5.70 -7.80
C ASP A 75 -20.21 4.85 -9.06
N VAL A 76 -19.28 3.89 -8.96
CA VAL A 76 -18.80 3.08 -10.06
C VAL A 76 -19.45 1.70 -10.00
N ASN A 77 -20.31 1.39 -10.97
CA ASN A 77 -20.92 0.08 -11.07
C ASN A 77 -19.92 -0.93 -11.70
N PRO A 78 -19.51 -2.01 -10.99
CA PRO A 78 -18.59 -3.01 -11.54
C PRO A 78 -19.10 -3.67 -12.83
N ALA A 79 -20.42 -3.72 -13.03
CA ALA A 79 -21.04 -4.29 -14.22
C ALA A 79 -20.75 -3.48 -15.50
N ASP A 80 -20.40 -2.20 -15.40
CA ASP A 80 -20.03 -1.38 -16.55
C ASP A 80 -18.67 -1.80 -17.15
N PHE A 81 -17.84 -2.50 -16.37
CA PHE A 81 -16.54 -3.03 -16.78
C PHE A 81 -16.57 -4.53 -17.09
N GLU A 82 -17.70 -5.20 -16.84
CA GLU A 82 -17.88 -6.60 -17.23
C GLU A 82 -18.00 -6.69 -18.76
N LYS A 83 -16.99 -7.29 -19.39
CA LYS A 83 -17.02 -7.53 -20.84
C LYS A 83 -18.18 -8.47 -21.16
N LYS A 84 -19.13 -7.99 -21.97
CA LYS A 84 -20.30 -8.75 -22.42
C LYS A 84 -19.84 -10.09 -23.00
N LYS A 85 -20.56 -11.16 -22.64
CA LYS A 85 -20.32 -12.56 -23.04
C LYS A 85 -20.06 -12.73 -24.55
N ASP A 86 -20.58 -11.85 -25.39
CA ASP A 86 -20.34 -11.84 -26.84
C ASP A 86 -18.86 -11.74 -27.24
N THR A 87 -17.99 -11.12 -26.41
CA THR A 87 -16.54 -11.10 -26.69
C THR A 87 -15.83 -12.43 -26.43
N PHE A 88 -16.44 -13.34 -25.67
CA PHE A 88 -15.89 -14.68 -25.41
C PHE A 88 -16.22 -15.71 -26.49
N SER A 89 -17.20 -15.40 -27.36
CA SER A 89 -17.68 -16.33 -28.40
C SER A 89 -16.65 -16.58 -29.53
N LEU A 90 -15.61 -15.74 -29.62
CA LEU A 90 -14.48 -15.95 -30.55
C LEU A 90 -13.63 -17.17 -30.17
N TYR A 91 -13.39 -17.40 -28.87
CA TYR A 91 -12.56 -18.52 -28.39
C TYR A 91 -13.37 -19.82 -28.19
N GLU A 92 -14.66 -19.73 -27.85
CA GLU A 92 -15.51 -20.92 -27.73
C GLU A 92 -15.59 -21.70 -29.05
N ASN A 93 -15.73 -21.01 -30.19
CA ASN A 93 -15.78 -21.67 -31.50
C ASN A 93 -14.45 -22.33 -31.91
N GLU A 94 -13.31 -21.78 -31.46
CA GLU A 94 -11.99 -22.34 -31.76
C GLU A 94 -11.69 -23.57 -30.88
N MET A 95 -12.09 -23.55 -29.60
CA MET A 95 -11.99 -24.70 -28.69
C MET A 95 -12.89 -25.88 -29.08
N VAL A 96 -14.08 -25.63 -29.65
CA VAL A 96 -14.97 -26.71 -30.13
C VAL A 96 -14.31 -27.48 -31.28
N ARG A 97 -13.67 -26.79 -32.24
CA ARG A 97 -12.96 -27.45 -33.34
C ARG A 97 -11.71 -28.20 -32.89
N GLN A 98 -11.04 -27.72 -31.84
CA GLN A 98 -9.88 -28.41 -31.24
C GLN A 98 -10.30 -29.70 -30.52
N LYS A 99 -11.41 -29.69 -29.77
CA LYS A 99 -11.96 -30.90 -29.12
C LYS A 99 -12.31 -32.00 -30.12
N ASP A 100 -12.96 -31.65 -31.23
CA ASP A 100 -13.34 -32.62 -32.27
C ASP A 100 -12.10 -33.27 -32.94
N ALA A 101 -10.97 -32.55 -32.98
CA ALA A 101 -9.70 -33.05 -33.51
C ALA A 101 -8.90 -33.85 -32.45
N GLU A 102 -8.92 -33.43 -31.19
CA GLU A 102 -8.18 -34.03 -30.07
C GLU A 102 -8.81 -35.34 -29.59
N ASP A 103 -10.13 -35.53 -29.72
CA ASP A 103 -10.82 -36.79 -29.41
C ASP A 103 -10.47 -37.94 -30.41
N ASN A 104 -9.78 -37.66 -31.52
CA ASN A 104 -9.26 -38.68 -32.47
C ASN A 104 -7.75 -38.95 -32.36
N GLU A 105 -7.03 -38.27 -31.45
CA GLU A 105 -5.61 -38.53 -31.21
C GLU A 105 -5.40 -39.31 -29.89
N PRO A 106 -4.42 -40.23 -29.83
CA PRO A 106 -4.09 -40.91 -28.57
C PRO A 106 -3.57 -39.86 -27.59
N ARG A 107 -4.35 -39.59 -26.53
CA ARG A 107 -4.01 -38.63 -25.48
C ARG A 107 -2.62 -38.96 -24.92
N PRO A 108 -1.70 -37.98 -24.78
CA PRO A 108 -0.46 -38.22 -24.08
C PRO A 108 -0.79 -38.67 -22.65
N GLU A 109 -0.21 -39.80 -22.20
CA GLU A 109 -0.32 -40.25 -20.81
C GLU A 109 0.35 -39.20 -19.92
N TYR A 110 -0.45 -38.30 -19.35
CA TYR A 110 0.02 -37.37 -18.34
C TYR A 110 0.44 -38.17 -17.10
N THR A 111 1.66 -37.95 -16.63
CA THR A 111 2.07 -38.43 -15.31
C THR A 111 1.25 -37.68 -14.26
N GLU A 112 0.46 -38.39 -13.44
CA GLU A 112 -0.28 -37.78 -12.33
C GLU A 112 0.69 -37.02 -11.41
N PHE A 113 0.35 -35.78 -11.08
CA PHE A 113 1.11 -34.95 -10.17
C PHE A 113 0.97 -35.52 -8.75
N LYS A 114 2.07 -36.08 -8.21
CA LYS A 114 2.08 -36.77 -6.91
C LYS A 114 1.79 -35.86 -5.72
N GLY A 115 2.03 -34.56 -5.84
CA GLY A 115 1.81 -33.58 -4.77
C GLY A 115 0.36 -33.13 -4.58
N LEU A 116 -0.62 -33.74 -5.26
CA LEU A 116 -2.04 -33.40 -5.08
C LEU A 116 -2.57 -33.89 -3.72
N ASP A 117 -2.06 -35.04 -3.26
CA ASP A 117 -2.46 -35.68 -2.00
C ASP A 117 -1.40 -35.50 -0.89
N GLU A 118 -0.27 -34.85 -1.17
CA GLU A 118 0.81 -34.63 -0.19
C GLU A 118 0.47 -33.45 0.73
N ASP A 119 0.63 -33.65 2.05
CA ASP A 119 0.45 -32.60 3.04
C ASP A 119 1.50 -31.50 2.82
N TRP A 120 1.07 -30.24 2.84
CA TRP A 120 1.91 -29.09 2.52
C TRP A 120 3.15 -28.97 3.42
N GLU A 121 3.05 -29.46 4.65
CA GLU A 121 4.20 -29.51 5.56
C GLU A 121 5.22 -30.60 5.17
N GLU A 122 4.76 -31.71 4.60
CA GLU A 122 5.60 -32.84 4.22
C GLU A 122 6.37 -32.55 2.92
N PHE A 123 5.73 -31.87 1.97
CA PHE A 123 6.36 -31.33 0.78
C PHE A 123 7.54 -30.40 1.14
N ASN A 124 7.30 -29.45 2.06
CA ASN A 124 8.34 -28.52 2.50
C ASN A 124 9.48 -29.20 3.26
N ARG A 125 9.26 -30.32 3.94
CA ARG A 125 10.31 -31.09 4.63
C ARG A 125 11.18 -31.89 3.64
N SER A 126 10.57 -32.42 2.57
CA SER A 126 11.25 -33.28 1.59
C SER A 126 12.42 -32.62 0.85
N GLU A 127 12.37 -31.29 0.65
CA GLU A 127 13.44 -30.51 0.03
C GLU A 127 14.64 -30.28 0.99
N PHE A 128 14.42 -30.34 2.31
CA PHE A 128 15.46 -30.15 3.32
C PHE A 128 16.16 -31.44 3.76
N ASP A 129 15.49 -32.60 3.62
CA ASP A 129 16.06 -33.91 3.99
C ASP A 129 16.95 -34.52 2.88
N ASN A 130 17.05 -33.89 1.71
CA ASN A 130 17.90 -34.32 0.59
C ASN A 130 19.30 -33.65 0.55
N TYR A 131 19.75 -33.07 1.67
CA TYR A 131 21.11 -32.52 1.85
C TYR A 131 21.90 -33.21 2.98
#